data_AF-A0A8H3B6B3-F1
#
_entry.id   AF-A0A8H3B6B3-F1
#
_cell.length_a   1.000
_cell.length_b   1.000
_cell.length_c   1.000
_cell.angle_alpha   90.00
_cell.angle_beta   90.00
_cell.angle_gamma   90.00
#
_symmetry.space_group_name_H-M   'P 1'
#
loop_
_entity.id
_entity.type
_entity.pdbx_description
1 polymer ?
#
loop_
_entity_poly.entity_id
_entity_poly.type
_entity_poly.pdbx_seq_one_letter_code
_entity_poly.pdbx_strand_id
1 'polypeptide(L)'
;MDATLTNTATIVIISTLLARLSYLWLLPKPIPQIPHNPVTSIWGDLPAFAHDEKNGYKLFSSIVEDMVRLHGPISQILLAKHCIVILADREESERIALGGKITDTSERFRATVATVLPNSQLSLPANETWKKHRRLAGPNETWKKHRRLAGPSMSKRYLERMSGRIAFCASELVRLWKAKCALVGSDAFDADLDLHLATMDSISI
;
A
#
# COMPACT_ATOMS: atom_id res chain seq x y z
N MET A 1 40.49 47.71 -3.50
CA MET A 1 39.38 47.12 -2.70
C MET A 1 38.64 46.04 -3.49
N ASP A 2 39.19 45.61 -4.63
CA ASP A 2 38.47 44.79 -5.61
C ASP A 2 38.60 43.28 -5.35
N ALA A 3 39.68 42.86 -4.68
CA ALA A 3 39.94 41.45 -4.36
C ALA A 3 38.97 40.87 -3.30
N THR A 4 38.45 41.69 -2.39
CA THR A 4 37.47 41.24 -1.39
C THR A 4 36.06 41.11 -1.97
N LEU A 5 35.74 41.93 -2.98
CA LEU A 5 34.47 41.90 -3.71
C LEU A 5 34.38 40.70 -4.67
N THR A 6 35.48 40.35 -5.34
CA THR A 6 35.53 39.16 -6.21
C THR A 6 35.48 37.85 -5.41
N ASN A 7 36.13 37.80 -4.24
CA ASN A 7 36.08 36.62 -3.36
C ASN A 7 34.70 36.40 -2.73
N THR A 8 33.99 37.47 -2.36
CA THR A 8 32.61 37.33 -1.84
C THR A 8 31.63 36.91 -2.92
N ALA A 9 31.74 37.47 -4.13
CA ALA A 9 30.90 37.08 -5.27
C ALA A 9 31.08 35.61 -5.67
N THR A 10 32.32 35.12 -5.71
CA THR A 10 32.63 33.71 -6.04
C THR A 10 32.09 32.74 -5.00
N ILE A 11 32.19 33.05 -3.70
CA ILE A 11 31.61 32.23 -2.63
C ILE A 11 30.08 32.12 -2.77
N VAL A 12 29.39 33.23 -3.08
CA VAL A 12 27.93 33.23 -3.28
C VAL A 12 27.52 32.40 -4.49
N ILE A 13 28.26 32.50 -5.60
CA ILE A 13 27.99 31.71 -6.81
C ILE A 13 28.19 30.21 -6.55
N ILE A 14 29.27 29.83 -5.87
CA ILE A 14 29.53 28.42 -5.53
C ILE A 14 28.45 27.91 -4.58
N SER A 15 28.06 28.68 -3.56
CA SER A 15 27.02 28.31 -2.61
C SER A 15 25.66 28.11 -3.29
N THR A 16 25.27 29.03 -4.18
CA THR A 16 24.01 28.93 -4.94
C THR A 16 24.03 27.76 -5.93
N LEU A 17 25.17 27.49 -6.58
CA LEU A 17 25.32 26.33 -7.46
C LEU A 17 25.21 25.01 -6.68
N LEU A 18 25.85 24.92 -5.50
CA LEU A 18 25.78 23.74 -4.64
C LEU A 18 24.35 23.49 -4.12
N ALA A 19 23.66 24.56 -3.72
CA ALA A 19 22.27 24.50 -3.28
C ALA A 19 21.35 24.04 -4.42
N ARG A 20 21.59 24.54 -5.65
CA ARG A 20 20.80 24.12 -6.82
C ARG A 20 21.09 22.69 -7.26
N LEU A 21 22.35 22.24 -7.22
CA LEU A 21 22.69 20.85 -7.54
C LEU A 21 22.09 19.88 -6.53
N SER A 22 22.19 20.19 -5.24
CA SER A 22 21.59 19.36 -4.20
C SER A 22 20.07 19.30 -4.32
N TYR A 23 19.42 20.44 -4.62
CA TYR A 23 17.99 20.51 -4.93
C TYR A 23 17.61 19.61 -6.12
N LEU A 24 18.31 19.73 -7.24
CA LEU A 24 18.05 18.90 -8.44
C LEU A 24 18.29 17.41 -8.18
N TRP A 25 19.26 17.07 -7.32
CA TRP A 25 19.56 15.70 -6.95
C TRP A 25 18.49 15.09 -6.02
N LEU A 26 17.83 15.94 -5.23
CA LEU A 26 16.73 15.57 -4.34
C LEU A 26 15.38 15.43 -5.07
N LEU A 27 15.26 15.97 -6.30
CA LEU A 27 14.03 15.83 -7.08
C LEU A 27 13.73 14.37 -7.42
N PRO A 28 12.44 13.97 -7.41
CA PRO A 28 12.02 12.66 -7.88
C PRO A 28 12.49 12.43 -9.32
N LYS A 29 13.00 11.24 -9.59
CA LYS A 29 13.41 10.84 -10.95
C LYS A 29 12.31 9.97 -11.56
N PRO A 30 11.53 10.49 -12.53
CA PRO A 30 10.48 9.72 -13.20
C PRO A 30 11.07 8.61 -14.07
N ILE A 31 10.31 7.53 -14.29
CA ILE A 31 10.67 6.51 -15.28
C ILE A 31 10.39 7.10 -16.68
N PRO A 32 11.38 7.08 -17.59
CA PRO A 32 11.17 7.56 -18.95
C PRO A 32 10.02 6.76 -19.60
N GLN A 33 9.21 7.44 -20.42
CA GLN A 33 8.08 6.86 -21.17
C GLN A 33 6.81 6.55 -20.36
N ILE A 34 6.82 6.70 -19.03
CA ILE A 34 5.60 6.56 -18.23
C ILE A 34 4.99 7.95 -17.93
N PRO A 35 3.69 8.16 -18.26
CA PRO A 35 2.97 9.39 -17.96
C PRO A 35 2.99 9.76 -16.47
N HIS A 36 3.23 11.04 -16.16
CA HIS A 36 3.28 11.57 -14.79
C HIS A 36 2.87 13.03 -14.70
N ASN A 37 2.53 13.45 -13.50
CA ASN A 37 2.37 14.85 -13.16
C ASN A 37 3.70 15.60 -13.23
N PRO A 38 3.68 16.92 -13.52
CA PRO A 38 4.89 17.72 -13.54
C PRO A 38 5.56 17.75 -12.16
N VAL A 39 6.88 17.53 -12.12
CA VAL A 39 7.66 17.52 -10.88
C VAL A 39 7.87 18.96 -10.39
N THR A 40 7.04 19.40 -9.44
CA THR A 40 7.08 20.77 -8.89
C THR A 40 7.87 20.89 -7.58
N SER A 41 8.05 19.80 -6.85
CA SER A 41 8.63 19.80 -5.49
C SER A 41 9.54 18.60 -5.25
N ILE A 42 10.44 18.73 -4.26
CA ILE A 42 11.26 17.64 -3.71
C ILE A 42 10.37 16.48 -3.22
N TRP A 43 9.16 16.78 -2.76
CA TRP A 43 8.20 15.77 -2.30
C TRP A 43 7.41 15.11 -3.43
N GLY A 44 7.63 15.52 -4.68
CA GLY A 44 6.88 15.05 -5.84
C GLY A 44 5.42 15.49 -5.78
N ASP A 45 4.52 14.53 -5.87
CA ASP A 45 3.07 14.74 -5.94
C ASP A 45 2.41 14.91 -4.57
N LEU A 46 3.14 14.68 -3.47
CA LEU A 46 2.59 14.77 -2.11
C LEU A 46 1.91 16.11 -1.79
N PRO A 47 2.46 17.28 -2.17
CA PRO A 47 1.79 18.56 -1.94
C PRO A 47 0.48 18.70 -2.72
N ALA A 48 0.40 18.14 -3.93
CA ALA A 48 -0.84 18.14 -4.71
C ALA A 48 -1.94 17.31 -4.04
N PHE A 49 -1.56 16.27 -3.29
CA PHE A 49 -2.48 15.43 -2.54
C PHE A 49 -2.90 16.03 -1.18
N ALA A 50 -2.00 16.80 -0.55
CA ALA A 50 -2.26 17.43 0.73
C ALA A 50 -3.18 18.66 0.63
N HIS A 51 -3.27 19.29 -0.54
CA HIS A 51 -3.94 20.58 -0.71
C HIS A 51 -5.48 20.50 -0.75
N ASP A 52 -6.07 19.31 -0.67
CA ASP A 52 -7.52 19.10 -0.73
C ASP A 52 -8.15 19.02 0.68
N GLU A 53 -7.87 20.01 1.52
CA GLU A 53 -8.33 20.08 2.93
C GLU A 53 -9.86 20.15 3.07
N LYS A 54 -10.59 20.62 2.05
CA LYS A 54 -12.04 20.86 2.17
C LYS A 54 -12.88 19.58 2.33
N ASN A 55 -12.36 18.42 1.95
CA ASN A 55 -13.06 17.13 2.03
C ASN A 55 -12.38 16.12 2.97
N GLY A 56 -11.40 16.55 3.78
CA GLY A 56 -10.50 15.66 4.52
C GLY A 56 -9.40 15.09 3.61
N TYR A 57 -8.35 14.52 4.23
CA TYR A 57 -7.25 13.91 3.50
C TYR A 57 -7.77 12.99 2.39
N LYS A 58 -7.44 13.28 1.13
CA LYS A 58 -7.77 12.38 0.02
C LYS A 58 -7.24 10.99 0.33
N LEU A 59 -8.14 10.01 0.31
CA LEU A 59 -7.73 8.61 0.36
C LEU A 59 -6.80 8.32 -0.81
N PHE A 60 -5.82 7.44 -0.58
CA PHE A 60 -4.88 7.04 -1.63
C PHE A 60 -5.59 6.49 -2.88
N SER A 61 -6.78 5.89 -2.72
CA SER A 61 -7.64 5.46 -3.83
C SER A 61 -8.10 6.61 -4.72
N SER A 62 -8.51 7.74 -4.17
CA SER A 62 -8.93 8.92 -4.94
C SER A 62 -7.76 9.53 -5.71
N ILE A 63 -6.57 9.52 -5.11
CA ILE A 63 -5.33 9.93 -5.77
C ILE A 63 -5.03 9.04 -6.99
N VAL A 64 -5.12 7.72 -6.81
CA VAL A 64 -4.93 6.74 -7.88
C VAL A 64 -5.97 6.95 -8.99
N GLU A 65 -7.23 7.19 -8.63
CA GLU A 65 -8.31 7.43 -9.59
C GLU A 65 -8.06 8.71 -10.41
N ASP A 66 -7.67 9.81 -9.77
CA ASP A 66 -7.32 11.07 -10.46
C ASP A 66 -6.17 10.85 -11.44
N MET A 67 -5.14 10.09 -11.04
CA MET A 67 -4.00 9.76 -11.89
C MET A 67 -4.39 8.91 -13.09
N VAL A 68 -5.25 7.91 -12.90
CA VAL A 68 -5.75 7.05 -13.99
C VAL A 68 -6.61 7.85 -14.97
N ARG A 69 -7.45 8.75 -14.46
CA ARG A 69 -8.30 9.63 -15.30
C ARG A 69 -7.46 10.60 -16.13
N LEU A 70 -6.41 11.17 -15.55
CA LEU A 70 -5.58 12.19 -16.20
C LEU A 70 -4.58 11.60 -17.20
N HIS A 71 -3.93 10.49 -16.83
CA HIS A 71 -2.78 9.93 -17.55
C HIS A 71 -3.04 8.59 -18.22
N GLY A 72 -4.17 7.95 -17.92
CA GLY A 72 -4.56 6.66 -18.47
C GLY A 72 -4.17 5.45 -17.60
N PRO A 73 -4.28 4.23 -18.14
CA PRO A 73 -4.17 2.98 -17.37
C PRO A 73 -2.76 2.66 -16.87
N ILE A 74 -1.74 3.32 -17.41
CA ILE A 74 -0.35 3.21 -16.94
C ILE A 74 0.13 4.62 -16.62
N SER A 75 0.33 4.90 -15.35
CA SER A 75 0.80 6.20 -14.87
C SER A 75 1.73 6.03 -13.67
N GLN A 76 2.45 7.08 -13.28
CA GLN A 76 3.33 7.02 -12.12
C GLN A 76 3.07 8.17 -11.16
N ILE A 77 3.12 7.85 -9.87
CA ILE A 77 3.09 8.78 -8.75
C ILE A 77 4.51 8.91 -8.20
N LEU A 78 4.95 10.14 -8.02
CA LEU A 78 6.27 10.48 -7.51
C LEU A 78 6.14 10.90 -6.04
N LEU A 79 6.70 10.10 -5.13
CA LEU A 79 6.70 10.37 -3.68
C LEU A 79 8.14 10.52 -3.19
N ALA A 80 8.61 11.77 -3.12
CA ALA A 80 9.99 12.11 -2.83
C ALA A 80 10.98 11.31 -3.68
N LYS A 81 11.76 10.41 -3.09
CA LYS A 81 12.72 9.55 -3.81
C LYS A 81 12.11 8.29 -4.41
N HIS A 82 10.82 8.03 -4.18
CA HIS A 82 10.14 6.81 -4.62
C HIS A 82 9.25 7.10 -5.83
N CYS A 83 9.27 6.20 -6.79
CA CYS A 83 8.34 6.19 -7.92
C CYS A 83 7.42 4.99 -7.77
N ILE A 84 6.11 5.22 -7.80
CA ILE A 84 5.08 4.18 -7.78
C ILE A 84 4.43 4.16 -9.15
N VAL A 85 4.51 3.02 -9.85
CA VAL A 85 3.80 2.83 -11.11
C VAL A 85 2.42 2.26 -10.80
N ILE A 86 1.39 2.94 -11.30
CA ILE A 86 0.01 2.50 -11.30
C ILE A 86 -0.23 1.70 -12.58
N LEU A 87 -0.75 0.50 -12.41
CA LEU A 87 -1.31 -0.29 -13.49
C LEU A 87 -2.79 -0.49 -13.19
N ALA A 88 -3.64 0.17 -13.97
CA ALA A 88 -5.09 0.15 -13.85
C ALA A 88 -5.77 -0.64 -14.99
N ASP A 89 -4.99 -1.41 -15.75
CA ASP A 89 -5.52 -2.39 -16.69
C ASP A 89 -5.75 -3.74 -16.00
N ARG A 90 -6.95 -4.31 -16.15
CA ARG A 90 -7.34 -5.55 -15.48
C ARG A 90 -6.55 -6.75 -15.96
N GLU A 91 -6.38 -6.89 -17.27
CA GLU A 91 -5.76 -8.08 -17.88
C GLU A 91 -4.26 -8.12 -17.55
N GLU A 92 -3.59 -6.98 -17.66
CA GLU A 92 -2.18 -6.84 -17.29
C GLU A 92 -1.97 -7.01 -15.78
N SER A 93 -2.86 -6.46 -14.94
CA SER A 93 -2.80 -6.65 -13.49
C SER A 93 -2.95 -8.12 -13.11
N GLU A 94 -3.89 -8.82 -13.73
CA GLU A 94 -4.11 -10.26 -13.52
C GLU A 94 -2.91 -11.08 -14.01
N ARG A 95 -2.40 -10.79 -15.21
CA ARG A 95 -1.21 -11.44 -15.77
C ARG A 95 0.00 -11.31 -14.85
N ILE A 96 0.19 -10.13 -14.27
CA ILE A 96 1.28 -9.86 -13.33
C ILE A 96 1.06 -10.56 -11.98
N ALA A 97 -0.14 -10.46 -11.42
CA ALA A 97 -0.49 -11.07 -10.13
C ALA A 97 -0.41 -12.60 -10.16
N LEU A 98 -0.88 -13.22 -11.24
CA LEU A 98 -0.80 -14.67 -11.46
C LEU A 98 0.58 -15.12 -11.96
N GLY A 99 1.32 -14.21 -12.60
CA GLY A 99 2.63 -14.47 -13.18
C GLY A 99 3.72 -14.84 -12.16
N GLY A 100 3.56 -14.43 -10.89
CA GLY A 100 4.17 -14.96 -9.66
C GLY A 100 5.71 -15.01 -9.53
N LYS A 101 6.46 -14.97 -10.63
CA LYS A 101 7.93 -15.08 -10.68
C LYS A 101 8.65 -13.73 -10.74
N ILE A 102 7.93 -12.67 -11.14
CA ILE A 102 8.50 -11.35 -11.41
C ILE A 102 8.12 -10.36 -10.30
N THR A 103 7.07 -10.65 -9.54
CA THR A 103 6.50 -9.74 -8.55
C THR A 103 6.63 -10.26 -7.14
N ASP A 104 7.16 -9.41 -6.27
CA ASP A 104 7.12 -9.57 -4.82
C ASP A 104 6.43 -8.35 -4.23
N THR A 105 5.97 -8.49 -2.98
CA THR A 105 5.40 -7.39 -2.23
C THR A 105 6.51 -6.37 -1.95
N SER A 106 6.19 -5.07 -2.07
CA SER A 106 7.19 -4.01 -1.87
C SER A 106 7.86 -4.11 -0.50
N GLU A 107 9.17 -3.84 -0.44
CA GLU A 107 9.93 -3.85 0.80
C GLU A 107 9.33 -2.91 1.84
N ARG A 108 8.85 -1.74 1.40
CA ARG A 108 8.20 -0.75 2.26
C ARG A 108 6.94 -1.31 2.91
N PHE A 109 6.05 -1.94 2.13
CA PHE A 109 4.86 -2.58 2.68
C PHE A 109 5.24 -3.66 3.69
N ARG A 110 6.22 -4.51 3.34
CA ARG A 110 6.68 -5.57 4.23
C ARG A 110 7.29 -5.05 5.52
N ALA A 111 8.07 -3.98 5.47
CA ALA A 111 8.65 -3.33 6.65
C ALA A 111 7.55 -2.79 7.56
N THR A 112 6.54 -2.11 6.99
CA THR A 112 5.37 -1.65 7.76
C THR A 112 4.65 -2.82 8.42
N VAL A 113 4.34 -3.88 7.67
CA VAL A 113 3.68 -5.06 8.24
C VAL A 113 4.55 -5.75 9.30
N ALA A 114 5.86 -5.80 9.11
CA ALA A 114 6.79 -6.40 10.07
C ALA A 114 6.79 -5.69 11.44
N THR A 115 6.43 -4.40 11.50
CA THR A 115 6.32 -3.68 12.78
C THR A 115 5.22 -4.23 13.68
N VAL A 116 4.10 -4.67 13.08
CA VAL A 116 2.94 -5.19 13.82
C VAL A 116 2.97 -6.71 13.87
N LEU A 117 3.36 -7.35 12.76
CA LEU A 117 3.36 -8.79 12.57
C LEU A 117 4.70 -9.27 11.98
N PRO A 118 5.79 -9.26 12.79
CA PRO A 118 7.16 -9.48 12.32
C PRO A 118 7.37 -10.81 11.62
N ASN A 119 6.72 -11.86 12.12
CA ASN A 119 6.84 -13.24 11.59
C ASN A 119 5.67 -13.65 10.70
N SER A 120 4.82 -12.69 10.28
CA SER A 120 3.72 -13.01 9.39
C SER A 120 4.21 -13.43 8.01
N GLN A 121 3.33 -14.08 7.28
CA GLN A 121 3.54 -14.30 5.85
C GLN A 121 3.79 -12.95 5.14
N LEU A 122 2.95 -11.95 5.40
CA LEU A 122 2.97 -10.66 4.70
C LEU A 122 4.25 -9.84 4.93
N SER A 123 5.03 -10.11 5.98
CA SER A 123 6.32 -9.47 6.23
C SER A 123 7.51 -10.17 5.54
N LEU A 124 7.34 -11.42 5.10
CA LEU A 124 8.41 -12.24 4.53
C LEU A 124 8.53 -12.08 3.00
N PRO A 125 9.74 -12.18 2.41
CA PRO A 125 9.92 -12.08 0.96
C PRO A 125 9.34 -13.30 0.24
N ALA A 126 8.67 -13.09 -0.89
CA ALA A 126 8.20 -14.18 -1.76
C ALA A 126 9.23 -14.59 -2.84
N ASN A 127 10.27 -13.77 -3.10
CA ASN A 127 11.09 -13.86 -4.31
C ASN A 127 12.17 -14.97 -4.40
N GLU A 128 12.52 -15.35 -5.65
CA GLU A 128 13.63 -16.24 -6.03
C GLU A 128 15.03 -15.60 -5.88
N THR A 129 15.15 -14.28 -5.81
CA THR A 129 16.43 -13.59 -5.53
C THR A 129 16.98 -13.97 -4.16
N TRP A 130 16.12 -14.32 -3.20
CA TRP A 130 16.53 -14.97 -1.94
C TRP A 130 17.01 -16.41 -2.15
N LYS A 131 16.47 -17.16 -3.12
CA LYS A 131 17.00 -18.48 -3.52
C LYS A 131 18.35 -18.40 -4.26
N LYS A 132 18.70 -17.28 -4.89
CA LYS A 132 20.05 -17.04 -5.45
C LYS A 132 21.05 -16.55 -4.41
N HIS A 133 20.64 -15.63 -3.51
CA HIS A 133 21.43 -15.25 -2.32
C HIS A 133 21.58 -16.41 -1.30
N ARG A 134 20.80 -17.49 -1.46
CA ARG A 134 20.89 -18.76 -0.73
C ARG A 134 22.23 -19.49 -0.84
N ARG A 135 23.06 -19.20 -1.85
CA ARG A 135 24.39 -19.82 -1.94
C ARG A 135 25.39 -19.27 -0.91
N LEU A 136 25.09 -18.12 -0.30
CA LEU A 136 26.00 -17.46 0.67
C LEU A 136 25.36 -17.25 2.06
N ALA A 137 24.03 -17.33 2.21
CA ALA A 137 23.35 -17.32 3.50
C ALA A 137 22.11 -18.24 3.46
N GLY A 138 21.88 -19.06 4.49
CA GLY A 138 21.02 -20.25 4.50
C GLY A 138 19.52 -20.11 4.12
N PRO A 139 18.79 -21.24 4.01
CA PRO A 139 17.49 -21.32 3.33
C PRO A 139 16.28 -20.83 4.16
N ASN A 140 15.46 -19.94 3.59
CA ASN A 140 14.13 -19.59 4.14
C ASN A 140 13.11 -20.72 3.87
N GLU A 141 13.14 -21.77 4.70
CA GLU A 141 12.05 -22.75 4.82
C GLU A 141 10.78 -22.14 5.45
N THR A 142 10.93 -21.05 6.18
CA THR A 142 9.88 -20.43 7.01
C THR A 142 8.68 -19.97 6.20
N TRP A 143 8.86 -19.29 5.07
CA TRP A 143 7.74 -18.87 4.20
C TRP A 143 6.96 -20.07 3.65
N LYS A 144 7.65 -21.08 3.12
CA LYS A 144 7.02 -22.30 2.59
C LYS A 144 6.30 -23.09 3.68
N LYS A 145 6.90 -23.20 4.87
CA LYS A 145 6.29 -23.82 6.06
C LYS A 145 5.04 -23.04 6.47
N HIS A 146 5.11 -21.72 6.60
CA HIS A 146 3.96 -20.89 6.94
C HIS A 146 2.84 -21.04 5.90
N ARG A 147 3.15 -20.95 4.60
CA ARG A 147 2.18 -21.14 3.51
C ARG A 147 1.53 -22.52 3.57
N ARG A 148 2.31 -23.56 3.85
CA ARG A 148 1.82 -24.94 4.00
C ARG A 148 0.95 -25.13 5.24
N LEU A 149 1.25 -24.43 6.33
CA LEU A 149 0.45 -24.45 7.56
C LEU A 149 -0.87 -23.67 7.42
N ALA A 150 -0.87 -22.58 6.65
CA ALA A 150 -2.08 -21.79 6.37
C ALA A 150 -2.95 -22.37 5.24
N GLY A 151 -2.38 -23.16 4.32
CA GLY A 151 -3.14 -23.76 3.21
C GLY A 151 -4.40 -24.53 3.67
N PRO A 152 -4.32 -25.39 4.70
CA PRO A 152 -5.48 -26.10 5.23
C PRO A 152 -6.57 -25.21 5.85
N SER A 153 -6.24 -24.03 6.38
CA SER A 153 -7.21 -23.12 7.03
C SER A 153 -8.15 -22.42 6.03
N MET A 154 -7.93 -22.58 4.73
CA MET A 154 -8.85 -22.15 3.67
C MET A 154 -9.27 -23.33 2.78
N SER A 155 -9.09 -24.58 3.25
CA SER A 155 -9.52 -25.76 2.50
C SER A 155 -11.05 -25.87 2.49
N LYS A 156 -11.61 -26.45 1.42
CA LYS A 156 -13.05 -26.70 1.31
C LYS A 156 -13.61 -27.39 2.55
N ARG A 157 -12.92 -28.43 3.05
CA ARG A 157 -13.32 -29.16 4.26
C ARG A 157 -13.37 -28.28 5.51
N TYR A 158 -12.41 -27.38 5.68
CA TYR A 158 -12.42 -26.44 6.80
C TYR A 158 -13.56 -25.43 6.67
N LEU A 159 -13.78 -24.88 5.47
CA LEU A 159 -14.87 -23.93 5.19
C LEU A 159 -16.25 -24.58 5.38
N GLU A 160 -16.44 -25.82 4.92
CA GLU A 160 -17.67 -26.59 5.17
C GLU A 160 -17.91 -26.78 6.67
N ARG A 161 -16.87 -27.11 7.44
CA ARG A 161 -16.97 -27.22 8.90
C ARG A 161 -17.33 -25.89 9.58
N MET A 162 -16.79 -24.77 9.09
CA MET A 162 -17.08 -23.44 9.63
C MET A 162 -18.44 -22.90 9.21
N SER A 163 -19.01 -23.37 8.09
CA SER A 163 -20.25 -22.85 7.51
C SER A 163 -21.43 -22.84 8.49
N GLY A 164 -21.59 -23.88 9.32
CA GLY A 164 -22.64 -23.94 10.33
C GLY A 164 -22.50 -22.87 11.41
N ARG A 165 -21.28 -22.58 11.85
CA ARG A 165 -21.01 -21.50 12.82
C ARG A 165 -21.24 -20.13 12.20
N ILE A 166 -20.79 -19.92 10.96
CA ILE A 166 -21.04 -18.67 10.23
C ILE A 166 -22.54 -18.43 10.08
N ALA A 167 -23.32 -19.46 9.73
CA ALA A 167 -24.77 -19.37 9.62
C ALA A 167 -25.44 -19.08 10.98
N PHE A 168 -24.94 -19.67 12.06
CA PHE A 168 -25.41 -19.38 13.41
C PHE A 168 -25.15 -17.92 13.81
N CYS A 169 -23.91 -17.44 13.67
CA CYS A 169 -23.55 -16.04 13.97
C CYS A 169 -24.35 -15.05 13.12
N ALA A 170 -24.57 -15.34 11.83
CA ALA A 170 -25.41 -14.53 10.96
C ALA A 170 -26.87 -14.50 11.44
N SER A 171 -27.40 -15.63 11.91
CA SER A 171 -28.76 -15.71 12.47
C SER A 171 -28.89 -14.89 13.76
N GLU A 172 -27.88 -14.93 14.63
CA GLU A 172 -27.84 -14.12 15.85
C GLU A 172 -27.72 -12.62 15.55
N LEU A 173 -26.93 -12.23 14.55
CA LEU A 173 -26.86 -10.85 14.07
C LEU A 173 -28.22 -10.36 13.58
N VAL A 174 -28.93 -11.16 12.79
CA VAL A 174 -30.29 -10.82 12.32
C VAL A 174 -31.26 -10.71 13.50
N ARG A 175 -31.14 -11.57 14.51
CA ARG A 175 -31.96 -11.51 15.73
C ARG A 175 -31.71 -10.21 16.50
N LEU A 176 -30.45 -9.82 16.65
CA LEU A 176 -30.04 -8.54 17.25
C LEU A 176 -30.62 -7.36 16.47
N TRP A 177 -30.50 -7.34 15.15
CA TRP A 177 -31.03 -6.25 14.32
C TRP A 177 -32.55 -6.17 14.37
N LYS A 178 -33.27 -7.29 14.39
CA LYS A 178 -34.72 -7.27 14.60
C LYS A 178 -35.10 -6.62 15.94
N ALA A 179 -34.35 -6.92 17.00
CA ALA A 179 -34.56 -6.30 18.30
C ALA A 179 -34.23 -4.80 18.29
N LYS A 180 -33.14 -4.39 17.64
CA LYS A 180 -32.78 -2.98 17.45
C LYS A 180 -33.86 -2.22 16.65
N CYS A 181 -34.32 -2.78 15.53
CA CYS A 181 -35.41 -2.19 14.75
C CYS A 181 -36.68 -2.01 15.59
N ALA A 182 -37.02 -2.99 16.45
CA ALA A 182 -38.19 -2.88 17.33
C ALA A 182 -38.04 -1.76 18.38
N LEU A 183 -36.82 -1.49 18.86
CA LEU A 183 -36.53 -0.42 19.82
C LEU A 183 -36.47 0.96 19.19
N VAL A 184 -35.90 1.05 17.98
CA VAL A 184 -35.62 2.30 17.27
C VAL A 184 -36.81 2.74 16.40
N GLY A 185 -37.71 1.82 16.04
CA GLY A 185 -38.91 2.12 15.27
C GLY A 185 -38.60 2.51 13.83
N SER A 186 -38.75 3.80 13.50
CA SER A 186 -38.51 4.36 12.15
C SER A 186 -37.10 4.92 11.94
N ASP A 187 -36.31 5.04 13.01
CA ASP A 187 -34.99 5.67 12.92
C ASP A 187 -33.90 4.66 12.48
N ALA A 188 -32.81 5.18 11.92
CA ALA A 188 -31.67 4.37 11.54
C ALA A 188 -30.79 4.05 12.76
N PHE A 189 -30.09 2.91 12.74
CA PHE A 189 -29.11 2.54 13.76
C PHE A 189 -27.76 2.19 13.12
N ASP A 190 -26.68 2.33 13.90
CA ASP A 190 -25.33 1.98 13.47
C ASP A 190 -25.12 0.45 13.52
N ALA A 191 -24.69 -0.11 12.40
CA ALA A 191 -24.50 -1.55 12.18
C ALA A 191 -23.02 -1.94 12.07
N ASP A 192 -22.08 -0.97 12.00
CA ASP A 192 -20.68 -1.25 11.72
C ASP A 192 -20.03 -2.11 12.82
N LEU A 193 -20.23 -1.71 14.08
CA LEU A 193 -19.71 -2.46 15.22
C LEU A 193 -20.34 -3.85 15.33
N ASP A 194 -21.65 -3.98 15.07
CA ASP A 194 -22.34 -5.26 15.12
C ASP A 194 -21.76 -6.24 14.09
N LEU A 195 -21.51 -5.74 12.87
CA LEU A 195 -20.94 -6.54 11.80
C LEU A 195 -19.49 -6.93 12.12
N HIS A 196 -18.71 -6.02 12.69
CA HIS A 196 -17.33 -6.28 13.10
C HIS A 196 -17.27 -7.40 14.16
N LEU A 197 -18.09 -7.29 15.21
CA LEU A 197 -18.14 -8.27 16.29
C LEU A 197 -18.67 -9.63 15.81
N ALA A 198 -19.75 -9.64 15.03
CA ALA A 198 -20.30 -10.88 14.48
C ALA A 198 -19.30 -11.61 13.56
N THR A 199 -18.54 -10.84 12.77
CA THR A 199 -17.48 -11.39 11.92
C THR A 199 -16.36 -11.98 12.77
N MET A 200 -15.92 -11.27 13.80
CA MET A 200 -14.89 -11.75 14.73
C MET A 200 -15.33 -13.04 15.45
N ASP A 201 -16.55 -13.11 15.94
CA ASP A 201 -17.10 -14.29 16.61
C ASP A 201 -17.28 -15.50 15.69
N SER A 202 -17.52 -15.25 14.40
CA SER A 202 -17.59 -16.29 13.38
C SER A 202 -16.23 -16.95 13.10
N ILE A 203 -15.14 -16.20 13.31
CA ILE A 203 -13.75 -16.62 13.01
C ILE A 203 -13.01 -17.10 14.26
N SER A 204 -13.24 -16.46 15.40
CA SER A 204 -12.67 -16.85 16.70
C SER A 204 -13.17 -18.25 17.05
N ILE A 205 -12.28 -19.20 17.37
CA ILE A 205 -12.67 -20.58 17.72
C ILE A 205 -13.08 -20.65 19.18
#